data_AF-A0A956P8L6-F1
#
_entry.id   AF-A0A956P8L6-F1
#
_cell.length_a   1.000
_cell.length_b   1.000
_cell.length_c   1.000
_cell.angle_alpha   90.00
_cell.angle_beta   90.00
_cell.angle_gamma   90.00
#
_symmetry.space_group_name_H-M   'P 1'
#
loop_
_entity.id
_entity.type
_entity.pdbx_description
1 polymer ?
#
loop_
_entity_poly.entity_id
_entity_poly.type
_entity_poly.pdbx_seq_one_letter_code
_entity_poly.pdbx_strand_id
1 'polypeptide(L)' 'MRCKFVFVTGGVVSSLGKGLAAASIGALLEARGLRVAFQKLDPYLNVDPGTMSP' A
#
# COMPACT_ATOMS: atom_id res chain seq x y z
N MET A 1 -11.31 0.01 20.41
CA MET A 1 -11.53 0.10 18.94
C MET A 1 -10.96 -1.13 18.27
N ARG A 2 -11.61 -1.65 17.23
CA ARG A 2 -11.08 -2.75 16.41
C ARG A 2 -10.37 -2.18 15.19
N CYS A 3 -9.23 -2.77 14.82
CA CYS A 3 -8.52 -2.40 13.59
C CYS A 3 -9.44 -2.54 12.37
N LYS A 4 -9.34 -1.60 11.44
CA LYS A 4 -10.07 -1.58 10.17
C LYS A 4 -9.07 -1.82 9.04
N PHE A 5 -9.49 -2.59 8.05
CA PHE A 5 -8.69 -2.92 6.88
C PHE A 5 -9.29 -2.27 5.64
N VAL A 6 -8.45 -1.62 4.84
CA VAL A 6 -8.81 -1.05 3.54
C VAL A 6 -7.92 -1.73 2.50
N PHE A 7 -8.54 -2.47 1.58
CA PHE A 7 -7.84 -3.14 0.51
C PHE A 7 -7.80 -2.24 -0.73
N VAL A 8 -6.59 -1.95 -1.22
CA VAL A 8 -6.38 -1.14 -2.42
C VAL A 8 -6.00 -2.07 -3.57
N THR A 9 -6.88 -2.19 -4.57
CA THR A 9 -6.67 -2.99 -5.78
C THR A 9 -6.48 -2.10 -7.01
N GLY A 10 -6.04 -2.68 -8.13
CA GLY A 10 -5.84 -1.97 -9.39
C GLY A 10 -6.36 -2.78 -10.58
N GLY A 11 -7.04 -2.11 -11.51
CA GLY A 11 -7.48 -2.70 -12.77
C GLY A 11 -6.82 -2.06 -13.98
N VAL A 12 -7.06 -2.66 -15.15
CA VAL A 12 -6.64 -2.19 -16.49
C VAL A 12 -5.13 -2.26 -16.72
N VAL A 13 -4.32 -1.42 -16.06
CA VAL A 13 -2.87 -1.35 -16.27
C VAL A 13 -2.10 -1.16 -14.96
N SER A 14 -0.81 -1.54 -14.98
CA SER A 14 0.14 -1.25 -13.90
C SER A 14 0.64 0.20 -13.96
N SER A 15 1.48 0.61 -13.01
CA SER A 15 2.08 1.96 -12.94
C SER A 15 1.12 3.16 -12.78
N LEU A 16 -0.15 2.92 -12.46
CA LEU A 16 -1.18 3.95 -12.18
C LEU A 16 -0.98 4.77 -10.89
N GLY A 17 0.15 4.62 -10.19
CA GLY A 17 0.37 5.36 -8.94
C GLY A 17 -0.43 4.86 -7.74
N LYS A 18 -0.83 3.57 -7.70
CA LYS A 18 -1.59 2.97 -6.58
C LYS A 18 -0.93 3.16 -5.21
N GLY A 19 0.40 3.02 -5.15
CA GLY A 19 1.15 3.24 -3.91
C GLY A 19 1.04 4.69 -3.43
N LEU A 20 1.15 5.66 -4.34
CA LEU A 20 1.01 7.08 -4.03
C LEU A 20 -0.42 7.42 -3.60
N ALA A 21 -1.42 6.90 -4.31
CA ALA A 21 -2.83 7.10 -3.96
C ALA A 21 -3.16 6.56 -2.55
N ALA A 22 -2.69 5.35 -2.23
CA ALA A 22 -2.86 4.77 -0.90
C ALA A 22 -2.14 5.60 0.18
N ALA A 23 -0.90 6.04 -0.09
CA ALA A 23 -0.13 6.88 0.83
C ALA A 23 -0.83 8.21 1.12
N SER A 24 -1.37 8.89 0.09
CA SER A 24 -2.13 10.14 0.25
C SER A 24 -3.39 9.95 1.09
N ILE A 25 -4.12 8.84 0.92
CA ILE A 25 -5.28 8.52 1.75
C ILE A 25 -4.86 8.33 3.22
N GLY A 26 -3.78 7.59 3.48
CA GLY A 26 -3.30 7.42 4.85
C GLY A 26 -2.84 8.73 5.48
N ALA A 27 -2.18 9.61 4.74
CA ALA A 27 -1.80 10.93 5.23
C ALA A 27 -3.03 11.76 5.68
N LEU A 28 -4.15 11.68 4.94
CA LEU A 28 -5.40 12.33 5.34
C LEU A 28 -6.01 11.70 6.61
N LEU A 29 -5.91 10.38 6.77
CA LEU A 29 -6.40 9.67 7.95
C LEU A 29 -5.54 9.99 9.18
N GLU A 30 -4.22 10.05 9.03
CA GLU A 30 -3.29 10.49 10.08
C GLU A 30 -3.55 11.94 10.49
N ALA A 31 -3.81 12.83 9.53
CA ALA A 31 -4.22 14.22 9.80
C ALA A 31 -5.55 14.33 10.58
N ARG A 32 -6.36 13.27 10.58
CA ARG A 32 -7.58 13.14 11.40
C ARG A 32 -7.33 12.48 12.77
N GLY A 33 -6.07 12.26 13.14
CA GLY A 33 -5.67 11.66 14.41
C GLY A 33 -5.82 10.14 14.45
N LEU A 34 -6.00 9.47 13.31
CA LEU A 34 -6.08 8.02 13.24
C LEU A 34 -4.69 7.40 13.14
N ARG A 35 -4.50 6.26 13.80
CA ARG A 35 -3.29 5.44 13.61
C ARG A 35 -3.46 4.60 12.36
N VAL A 36 -2.58 4.80 11.38
CA VAL A 36 -2.58 4.10 10.10
C VAL A 36 -1.31 3.26 9.99
N ALA A 37 -1.42 2.09 9.37
CA ALA A 37 -0.29 1.26 8.98
C ALA A 37 -0.50 0.78 7.55
N PHE A 38 0.59 0.63 6.81
CA PHE A 38 0.58 0.17 5.43
C PHE A 38 1.20 -1.22 5.32
N GLN A 39 0.63 -2.05 4.45
CA GLN A 39 1.20 -3.33 4.06
C GLN A 39 1.10 -3.46 2.54
N LYS A 40 2.24 -3.72 1.91
CA LYS A 40 2.31 -4.01 0.47
C LYS A 40 2.32 -5.52 0.27
N LEU A 41 1.50 -5.99 -0.67
CA LEU A 41 1.50 -7.37 -1.14
C LEU A 41 2.07 -7.36 -2.55
N ASP A 42 3.30 -7.85 -2.69
CA ASP A 42 3.98 -7.97 -3.98
C ASP A 42 3.77 -9.39 -4.52
N PRO A 43 3.18 -9.57 -5.71
CA PRO A 43 2.86 -10.88 -6.26
C PRO A 43 4.07 -11.55 -6.95
N TYR A 44 5.28 -11.29 -6.46
CA TYR A 44 6.51 -11.87 -6.99
C TYR A 44 6.85 -13.17 -6.24
N LEU A 45 7.60 -14.05 -6.90
CA LEU A 45 8.07 -15.30 -6.29
C LEU A 45 9.28 -15.11 -5.37
N ASN A 46 10.02 -14.01 -5.56
CA ASN A 46 11.17 -13.67 -4.72
C ASN A 46 10.73 -13.62 -3.25
N VAL A 47 11.46 -14.31 -2.38
CA VAL A 47 11.21 -14.29 -0.93
C VAL A 47 11.36 -12.87 -0.38
N ASP A 48 12.33 -12.14 -0.91
CA ASP A 48 12.63 -10.75 -0.58
C ASP A 48 13.24 -10.05 -1.81
N PRO A 49 13.17 -8.70 -1.87
CA PRO A 49 13.68 -7.94 -3.01
C PRO A 49 15.21 -7.88 -3.10
N GLY A 50 15.96 -8.39 -2.11
CA GLY A 50 17.43 -8.36 -2.10
C GLY A 50 18.08 -9.21 -3.21
N THR A 51 17.30 -10.07 -3.85
CA THR A 51 17.71 -10.86 -5.03
C THR A 51 17.38 -10.20 -6.36
N MET A 52 16.67 -9.06 -6.36
CA MET A 52 16.30 -8.33 -7.58
C MET A 52 17.44 -7.40 -8.00
N SER A 53 17.62 -7.22 -9.31
CA SER A 53 18.44 -6.11 -9.82
C SER A 53 17.72 -4.79 -9.49
N PRO A 54 18.41 -3.80 -8.92
CA PRO A 54 17.96 -2.41 -8.93
C PRO A 54 17.77 -1.92 -10.37
#